data_AF-A0A3B8LGR2-F1
#
_entry.id   AF-A0A3B8LGR2-F1
#
_cell.length_a   1.000
_cell.length_b   1.000
_cell.length_c   1.000
_cell.angle_alpha   90.00
_cell.angle_beta   90.00
_cell.angle_gamma   90.00
#
_symmetry.space_group_name_H-M   'P 1'
#
loop_
_entity.id
_entity.type
_entity.pdbx_description
1 polymer ?
#
loop_
_entity_poly.entity_id
_entity_poly.type
_entity_poly.pdbx_seq_one_letter_code
_entity_poly.pdbx_strand_id
1 'polypeptide(L)'
;MNSSQDTNPPAKKHVLYISACLFLLSLIALVFSCASKPECTKDRECQQKYGEGFLCYRNKCANQNTFELPHLTDAGTETTTETGPDSLPGQDSIGEPEPTQEALTETPIERTPDVNSEGQRPLHSPCKYYEHAPASERCQPGLLCLRVNSTKAFCFQDCSQNESVCAANTDGRDTCHQVGWSKQNQAISICAKLSKKDELCDAQQSSYCTRNKNAHLVCKKGRCVSGTLCDYTGCACDDAQDPPVECDVSKKLVCNASGRCVEGIRAYEGDECTTTLSPRPYCPAEHLCVGFGQSVKVSVCMKRCQINNPLTSCSHRSNFICRELANGIGGCYQRNCKTQDDCQHQDPAHICAGASESELFCLPVSPTGTREFGELCNNADPNKRCKAPLFCITGPGKTNGFCTLQCESDTRCQGYIPSAKCSLINNTTKVQFCGWTCSGGASCPATLSCQGTVCFAP
;
A
#
# COMPACT_ATOMS: atom_id res chain seq x y z
N MET A 1 -32.41 -28.56 -62.14
CA MET A 1 -32.55 -29.97 -62.54
C MET A 1 -31.56 -30.77 -61.71
N ASN A 2 -32.08 -31.71 -60.90
CA ASN A 2 -31.55 -33.00 -60.41
C ASN A 2 -30.04 -33.16 -60.14
N SER A 3 -29.54 -33.94 -59.18
CA SER A 3 -30.05 -34.81 -58.10
C SER A 3 -28.84 -35.67 -57.70
N SER A 4 -28.63 -35.95 -56.39
CA SER A 4 -28.02 -37.18 -55.82
C SER A 4 -26.58 -37.61 -56.25
N GLN A 5 -25.77 -38.35 -55.50
CA GLN A 5 -25.83 -39.02 -54.19
C GLN A 5 -24.40 -39.46 -53.79
N ASP A 6 -24.29 -39.84 -52.52
CA ASP A 6 -23.16 -40.40 -51.76
C ASP A 6 -22.23 -41.45 -52.42
N THR A 7 -21.00 -41.57 -51.90
CA THR A 7 -20.44 -42.83 -51.36
C THR A 7 -19.14 -42.60 -50.56
N ASN A 8 -19.10 -43.12 -49.33
CA ASN A 8 -17.93 -43.44 -48.48
C ASN A 8 -17.73 -44.98 -48.50
N PRO A 9 -16.70 -45.63 -47.87
CA PRO A 9 -15.29 -45.32 -47.54
C PRO A 9 -14.32 -46.49 -47.95
N PRO A 10 -13.05 -46.63 -47.48
CA PRO A 10 -12.79 -47.34 -46.21
C PRO A 10 -11.54 -46.89 -45.38
N ALA A 11 -11.46 -47.51 -44.20
CA ALA A 11 -10.55 -47.34 -43.07
C ALA A 11 -9.05 -47.59 -43.32
N LYS A 12 -8.20 -46.97 -42.48
CA LYS A 12 -7.22 -47.66 -41.61
C LYS A 12 -6.61 -46.71 -40.56
N LYS A 13 -6.94 -46.97 -39.29
CA LYS A 13 -6.26 -46.51 -38.08
C LYS A 13 -5.15 -47.51 -37.70
N HIS A 14 -4.27 -47.04 -36.82
CA HIS A 14 -3.33 -47.78 -35.95
C HIS A 14 -2.01 -48.21 -36.57
N VAL A 15 -0.99 -47.33 -36.54
CA VAL A 15 0.37 -47.60 -36.02
C VAL A 15 1.08 -46.26 -35.81
N LEU A 16 0.88 -45.54 -34.70
CA LEU A 16 1.71 -44.37 -34.32
C LEU A 16 1.37 -43.86 -32.91
N TYR A 17 1.39 -44.73 -31.89
CA TYR A 17 1.23 -44.28 -30.49
C TYR A 17 2.15 -44.95 -29.47
N ILE A 18 3.06 -45.84 -29.90
CA ILE A 18 3.95 -46.55 -28.97
C ILE A 18 5.36 -45.92 -28.89
N SER A 19 5.78 -45.12 -29.89
CA SER A 19 7.13 -44.54 -29.90
C SER A 19 7.28 -43.24 -29.08
N ALA A 20 6.18 -42.51 -28.84
CA ALA A 20 6.22 -41.25 -28.08
C ALA A 20 6.27 -41.44 -26.55
N CYS A 21 5.80 -42.58 -26.02
CA CYS A 21 5.82 -42.83 -24.57
C CYS A 21 7.21 -43.26 -24.04
N LEU A 22 8.06 -43.85 -24.87
CA LEU A 22 9.41 -44.29 -24.45
C LEU A 22 10.43 -43.14 -24.41
N PHE A 23 10.21 -42.07 -25.16
CA PHE A 23 11.04 -40.86 -25.09
C PHE A 23 10.67 -39.95 -23.90
N LEU A 24 9.43 -40.02 -23.39
CA LEU A 24 9.04 -39.23 -22.20
C LEU A 24 9.55 -39.84 -20.88
N LEU A 25 9.73 -41.16 -20.81
CA LEU A 25 10.20 -41.83 -19.60
C LEU A 25 11.73 -41.73 -19.38
N SER A 26 12.50 -41.45 -20.43
CA SER A 26 13.96 -41.25 -20.33
C SER A 26 14.35 -39.82 -19.94
N LEU A 27 13.47 -38.83 -20.14
CA LEU A 27 13.68 -37.43 -19.72
C LEU A 27 13.32 -37.18 -18.25
N ILE A 28 12.51 -38.04 -17.62
CA ILE A 28 12.15 -37.92 -16.20
C ILE A 28 13.29 -38.39 -15.27
N ALA A 29 14.24 -39.20 -15.76
CA ALA A 29 15.38 -39.68 -14.97
C ALA A 29 16.53 -38.66 -14.85
N LEU A 30 16.51 -37.54 -15.57
CA LEU A 30 17.58 -36.53 -15.57
C LEU A 30 17.25 -35.23 -14.82
N VAL A 31 16.02 -35.08 -14.29
CA VAL A 31 15.59 -33.85 -13.57
C VAL A 31 15.60 -34.01 -12.04
N PHE A 32 15.81 -35.22 -11.51
CA PHE A 32 15.99 -35.46 -10.07
C PHE A 32 17.47 -35.51 -9.67
N SER A 33 18.19 -34.38 -9.81
CA SER A 33 19.48 -34.14 -9.13
C SER A 33 19.77 -32.64 -8.98
N CYS A 34 18.78 -31.87 -8.53
CA CYS A 34 19.07 -30.65 -7.77
C CYS A 34 18.91 -31.00 -6.30
N ALA A 35 19.96 -31.57 -5.72
CA ALA A 35 20.02 -31.77 -4.27
C ALA A 35 19.93 -30.38 -3.62
N SER A 36 18.81 -30.10 -2.95
CA SER A 36 18.72 -29.00 -1.99
C SER A 36 19.93 -29.13 -1.05
N LYS A 37 20.67 -28.03 -0.86
CA LYS A 37 21.78 -28.03 0.10
C LYS A 37 21.22 -28.52 1.45
N PRO A 38 21.87 -29.50 2.10
CA PRO A 38 21.37 -30.08 3.33
C PRO A 38 21.16 -29.00 4.37
N GLU A 39 20.04 -29.08 5.07
CA GLU A 39 19.81 -28.28 6.26
C GLU A 39 20.86 -28.63 7.30
N CYS A 40 21.41 -27.62 7.96
CA CYS A 40 22.36 -27.80 9.05
C CYS A 40 21.79 -27.17 10.32
N THR A 41 22.22 -27.66 11.47
CA THR A 41 21.93 -27.04 12.78
C THR A 41 23.21 -26.59 13.48
N LYS A 42 24.38 -27.11 13.07
CA LYS A 42 25.68 -26.81 13.68
C LYS A 42 26.77 -26.75 12.63
N ASP A 43 27.78 -25.90 12.85
CA ASP A 43 28.93 -25.75 11.94
C ASP A 43 29.66 -27.06 11.66
N ARG A 44 29.76 -27.95 12.67
CA ARG A 44 30.42 -29.24 12.54
C ARG A 44 29.83 -30.11 11.43
N GLU A 45 28.52 -30.03 11.18
CA GLU A 45 27.86 -30.77 10.10
C GLU A 45 28.30 -30.26 8.72
N CYS A 46 28.48 -28.94 8.60
CA CYS A 46 28.99 -28.31 7.39
C CYS A 46 30.48 -28.58 7.20
N GLN A 47 31.27 -28.52 8.26
CA GLN A 47 32.71 -28.79 8.21
C GLN A 47 33.01 -30.25 7.86
N GLN A 48 32.24 -31.21 8.41
CA GLN A 48 32.38 -32.62 8.05
C GLN A 48 32.05 -32.90 6.58
N LYS A 49 31.10 -32.16 6.00
CA LYS A 49 30.62 -32.41 4.64
C LYS A 49 31.37 -31.60 3.57
N TYR A 50 31.86 -30.41 3.90
CA TYR A 50 32.41 -29.44 2.94
C TYR A 50 33.81 -28.90 3.31
N GLY A 51 34.37 -29.28 4.46
CA GLY A 51 35.68 -28.85 4.94
C GLY A 51 35.64 -27.64 5.90
N GLU A 52 36.76 -27.37 6.55
CA GLU A 52 36.87 -26.41 7.68
C GLU A 52 36.45 -24.97 7.36
N GLY A 53 36.37 -24.59 6.07
CA GLY A 53 35.93 -23.28 5.62
C GLY A 53 34.41 -23.08 5.50
N PHE A 54 33.57 -24.01 5.97
CA PHE A 54 32.10 -23.90 5.89
C PHE A 54 31.44 -23.84 7.26
N LEU A 55 30.51 -22.90 7.44
CA LEU A 55 29.70 -22.70 8.65
C LEU A 55 28.21 -22.93 8.37
N CYS A 56 27.46 -23.25 9.41
CA CYS A 56 26.01 -23.29 9.36
C CYS A 56 25.41 -21.90 9.61
N TYR A 57 24.89 -21.28 8.56
CA TYR A 57 24.23 -19.98 8.64
C TYR A 57 22.80 -20.06 8.12
N ARG A 58 21.82 -19.70 8.98
CA ARG A 58 20.37 -19.80 8.69
C ARG A 58 19.98 -21.17 8.14
N ASN A 59 20.42 -22.21 8.84
CA ASN A 59 20.19 -23.62 8.50
C ASN A 59 20.76 -24.06 7.14
N LYS A 60 21.75 -23.34 6.57
CA LYS A 60 22.43 -23.75 5.34
C LYS A 60 23.95 -23.63 5.49
N CYS A 61 24.69 -24.56 4.89
CA CYS A 61 26.16 -24.50 4.86
C CYS A 61 26.64 -23.41 3.89
N ALA A 62 27.41 -22.46 4.39
CA ALA A 62 27.98 -21.32 3.65
C ALA A 62 29.51 -21.25 3.84
N ASN A 63 30.23 -20.78 2.82
CA ASN A 63 31.69 -20.65 2.87
C ASN A 63 32.08 -19.36 3.62
N GLN A 64 32.94 -19.48 4.63
CA GLN A 64 33.46 -18.37 5.44
C GLN A 64 34.10 -17.27 4.59
N ASN A 65 34.80 -17.64 3.50
CA ASN A 65 35.54 -16.70 2.66
C ASN A 65 34.65 -15.84 1.76
N THR A 66 33.33 -16.08 1.75
CA THR A 66 32.36 -15.30 0.95
C THR A 66 31.54 -14.31 1.77
N PHE A 67 31.78 -14.21 3.08
CA PHE A 67 31.11 -13.26 3.97
C PHE A 67 32.11 -12.23 4.51
N GLU A 68 32.11 -11.02 3.95
CA GLU A 68 32.63 -9.86 4.66
C GLU A 68 31.58 -9.42 5.69
N LEU A 69 31.81 -9.73 6.96
CA LEU A 69 31.05 -9.15 8.07
C LEU A 69 31.51 -7.69 8.28
N PRO A 70 30.59 -6.72 8.42
CA PRO A 70 30.97 -5.38 8.82
C PRO A 70 31.54 -5.40 10.25
N HIS A 71 32.78 -4.93 10.39
CA HIS A 71 33.41 -4.61 11.67
C HIS A 71 32.56 -3.57 12.42
N LEU A 72 32.03 -3.94 13.58
CA LEU A 72 31.50 -3.00 14.57
C LEU A 72 32.70 -2.43 15.34
N THR A 73 33.01 -1.15 15.13
CA THR A 73 33.90 -0.37 15.99
C THR A 73 33.11 0.21 17.16
N ASP A 74 33.51 -0.18 18.37
CA ASP A 74 33.09 0.44 19.63
C ASP A 74 33.71 1.83 19.81
N ALA A 75 32.86 2.83 20.04
CA ALA A 75 33.18 4.13 20.66
C ALA A 75 31.83 4.82 20.98
N GLY A 76 31.58 5.43 22.13
CA GLY A 76 32.36 5.63 23.33
C GLY A 76 31.44 6.18 24.42
N THR A 77 31.78 5.86 25.66
CA THR A 77 31.15 6.33 26.90
C THR A 77 31.55 7.78 27.16
N GLU A 78 30.59 8.68 27.38
CA GLU A 78 30.87 9.95 28.07
C GLU A 78 29.99 10.11 29.30
N THR A 79 30.69 10.57 30.33
CA THR A 79 30.36 10.57 31.75
C THR A 79 29.91 11.96 32.18
N THR A 80 29.00 11.97 33.14
CA THR A 80 28.48 13.04 34.02
C THR A 80 29.37 14.26 34.30
N THR A 81 28.73 15.42 34.50
CA THR A 81 29.11 16.37 35.57
C THR A 81 27.87 17.11 36.13
N GLU A 82 27.79 17.13 37.46
CA GLU A 82 26.81 17.82 38.32
C GLU A 82 27.06 19.33 38.47
N THR A 83 26.03 20.05 38.94
CA THR A 83 25.94 21.12 39.99
C THR A 83 24.91 22.15 39.51
N GLY A 84 23.89 22.57 40.26
CA GLY A 84 23.77 22.92 41.68
C GLY A 84 22.62 23.96 41.79
N PRO A 85 22.22 24.38 43.01
CA PRO A 85 20.81 24.53 43.40
C PRO A 85 20.32 25.99 43.48
N ASP A 86 19.00 26.22 43.55
CA ASP A 86 18.44 27.17 44.53
C ASP A 86 16.90 27.16 44.66
N SER A 87 16.43 27.81 45.71
CA SER A 87 15.36 27.36 46.60
C SER A 87 14.19 28.36 46.71
N LEU A 88 12.95 27.84 46.83
CA LEU A 88 11.80 28.31 47.67
C LEU A 88 11.16 29.72 47.40
N PRO A 89 10.01 30.11 48.04
CA PRO A 89 8.85 29.34 48.57
C PRO A 89 7.45 29.94 48.23
N GLY A 90 6.39 29.12 48.45
CA GLY A 90 5.12 29.46 49.14
C GLY A 90 4.08 30.42 48.50
N GLN A 91 2.80 30.02 48.48
CA GLN A 91 1.80 30.43 49.50
C GLN A 91 0.32 30.24 49.04
N ASP A 92 -0.42 29.54 49.91
CA ASP A 92 -1.85 29.53 50.29
C ASP A 92 -3.02 30.03 49.38
N SER A 93 -3.95 29.08 49.19
CA SER A 93 -5.39 29.08 49.59
C SER A 93 -6.42 30.07 49.04
N ILE A 94 -7.65 29.53 49.00
CA ILE A 94 -9.00 30.13 49.12
C ILE A 94 -9.82 30.22 47.81
N GLY A 95 -10.98 29.56 47.83
CA GLY A 95 -12.22 30.17 47.33
C GLY A 95 -12.96 29.45 46.20
N GLU A 96 -13.79 28.48 46.57
CA GLU A 96 -15.00 28.11 45.82
C GLU A 96 -15.95 29.33 45.72
N PRO A 97 -16.73 29.45 44.63
CA PRO A 97 -18.10 28.95 44.74
C PRO A 97 -18.65 28.25 43.47
N GLU A 98 -19.53 27.29 43.74
CA GLU A 98 -20.57 26.74 42.87
C GLU A 98 -21.27 27.79 41.99
N PRO A 99 -21.64 27.39 40.75
CA PRO A 99 -22.95 27.76 40.24
C PRO A 99 -23.73 26.55 39.70
N THR A 100 -24.85 26.30 40.36
CA THR A 100 -26.20 26.04 39.82
C THR A 100 -26.30 25.28 38.49
N GLN A 101 -26.78 24.03 38.58
CA GLN A 101 -27.32 23.27 37.46
C GLN A 101 -28.59 23.94 36.90
N GLU A 102 -28.51 24.51 35.69
CA GLU A 102 -29.65 24.66 34.81
C GLU A 102 -29.72 23.46 33.85
N ALA A 103 -30.84 22.74 33.91
CA ALA A 103 -31.17 21.67 33.00
C ALA A 103 -31.45 22.24 31.60
N LEU A 104 -30.45 22.19 30.71
CA LEU A 104 -30.67 22.40 29.28
C LEU A 104 -31.33 21.16 28.68
N THR A 105 -32.51 21.40 28.12
CA THR A 105 -33.22 20.44 27.26
C THR A 105 -32.42 20.30 25.97
N GLU A 106 -31.78 19.15 25.75
CA GLU A 106 -31.11 18.82 24.49
C GLU A 106 -32.15 18.77 23.37
N THR A 107 -32.19 19.83 22.56
CA THR A 107 -32.83 19.80 21.25
C THR A 107 -31.87 19.09 20.30
N PRO A 108 -32.35 18.20 19.39
CA PRO A 108 -31.49 17.51 18.43
C PRO A 108 -30.72 18.54 17.60
N ILE A 109 -29.39 18.57 17.77
CA ILE A 109 -28.50 19.39 16.96
C ILE A 109 -28.54 18.84 15.53
N GLU A 110 -29.32 19.48 14.68
CA GLU A 110 -29.23 19.34 13.24
C GLU A 110 -27.85 19.89 12.82
N ARG A 111 -26.91 18.98 12.54
CA ARG A 111 -25.55 19.33 12.09
C ARG A 111 -25.66 20.10 10.77
N THR A 112 -25.56 21.42 10.84
CA THR A 112 -25.20 22.21 9.67
C THR A 112 -23.76 21.87 9.28
N PRO A 113 -23.46 21.65 7.99
CA PRO A 113 -22.11 21.33 7.54
C PRO A 113 -21.17 22.49 7.87
N ASP A 114 -20.09 22.16 8.58
CA ASP A 114 -19.09 23.11 9.09
C ASP A 114 -18.40 23.83 7.91
N VAL A 115 -18.70 25.13 7.76
CA VAL A 115 -18.16 26.02 6.71
C VAL A 115 -16.63 26.22 6.87
N ASN A 116 -16.04 25.76 7.99
CA ASN A 116 -14.60 25.75 8.23
C ASN A 116 -13.87 24.48 7.72
N SER A 117 -14.54 23.64 6.93
CA SER A 117 -13.94 22.40 6.37
C SER A 117 -13.15 22.59 5.07
N GLU A 118 -13.02 23.83 4.59
CA GLU A 118 -12.29 24.15 3.36
C GLU A 118 -10.77 23.98 3.55
N GLY A 119 -10.10 23.35 2.57
CA GLY A 119 -8.67 23.12 2.63
C GLY A 119 -7.86 24.41 2.60
N GLN A 120 -6.64 24.37 3.12
CA GLN A 120 -5.80 25.57 3.30
C GLN A 120 -4.53 25.59 2.43
N ARG A 121 -4.19 24.47 1.78
CA ARG A 121 -2.93 24.32 1.03
C ARG A 121 -2.98 25.06 -0.30
N PRO A 122 -2.05 26.02 -0.56
CA PRO A 122 -2.02 26.78 -1.81
C PRO A 122 -1.50 25.92 -2.97
N LEU A 123 -1.56 26.49 -4.18
CA LEU A 123 -1.03 25.89 -5.40
C LEU A 123 0.41 25.38 -5.22
N HIS A 124 0.70 24.20 -5.77
CA HIS A 124 1.97 23.48 -5.75
C HIS A 124 2.53 23.17 -4.35
N SER A 125 1.75 23.39 -3.30
CA SER A 125 2.13 22.91 -1.97
C SER A 125 1.84 21.42 -1.80
N PRO A 126 2.65 20.68 -1.01
CA PRO A 126 2.37 19.29 -0.70
C PRO A 126 0.99 19.13 -0.05
N CYS A 127 0.28 18.07 -0.44
CA CYS A 127 -1.05 17.75 0.10
C CYS A 127 -1.19 16.27 0.39
N LYS A 128 -2.25 15.93 1.12
CA LYS A 128 -2.69 14.54 1.31
C LYS A 128 -3.92 14.27 0.45
N TYR A 129 -3.83 13.23 -0.38
CA TYR A 129 -4.82 12.92 -1.41
C TYR A 129 -5.96 11.99 -0.95
N TYR A 130 -5.91 11.52 0.31
CA TYR A 130 -6.93 10.63 0.85
C TYR A 130 -8.11 11.43 1.45
N GLU A 131 -9.31 10.87 1.35
CA GLU A 131 -10.59 11.55 1.62
C GLU A 131 -10.69 12.12 3.05
N HIS A 132 -10.04 11.49 4.02
CA HIS A 132 -10.11 11.85 5.43
C HIS A 132 -8.92 12.69 5.93
N ALA A 133 -8.11 13.27 5.04
CA ALA A 133 -7.00 14.14 5.44
C ALA A 133 -7.51 15.33 6.29
N PRO A 134 -6.75 15.84 7.28
CA PRO A 134 -7.11 17.07 7.98
C PRO A 134 -7.27 18.24 7.00
N ALA A 135 -8.15 19.20 7.28
CA ALA A 135 -8.38 20.36 6.40
C ALA A 135 -7.09 21.15 6.11
N SER A 136 -6.20 21.26 7.11
CA SER A 136 -4.86 21.88 6.97
C SER A 136 -3.93 21.14 6.00
N GLU A 137 -4.24 19.91 5.60
CA GLU A 137 -3.48 19.09 4.64
C GLU A 137 -4.17 18.94 3.27
N ARG A 138 -5.39 19.48 3.15
CA ARG A 138 -6.17 19.53 1.90
C ARG A 138 -5.90 20.82 1.14
N CYS A 139 -6.08 20.75 -0.18
CA CYS A 139 -5.95 21.89 -1.07
C CYS A 139 -7.07 22.91 -0.90
N GLN A 140 -6.76 24.18 -1.13
CA GLN A 140 -7.75 25.26 -1.16
C GLN A 140 -8.88 24.99 -2.17
N PRO A 141 -10.08 25.56 -1.96
CA PRO A 141 -11.16 25.49 -2.95
C PRO A 141 -10.68 25.85 -4.37
N GLY A 142 -11.12 25.09 -5.37
CA GLY A 142 -10.68 25.23 -6.76
C GLY A 142 -9.33 24.57 -7.09
N LEU A 143 -8.66 23.97 -6.09
CA LEU A 143 -7.46 23.16 -6.29
C LEU A 143 -7.73 21.67 -6.06
N LEU A 144 -7.07 20.83 -6.85
CA LEU A 144 -7.09 19.38 -6.77
C LEU A 144 -5.79 18.86 -6.14
N CYS A 145 -5.89 18.01 -5.12
CA CYS A 145 -4.74 17.26 -4.62
C CYS A 145 -4.45 16.07 -5.54
N LEU A 146 -3.39 16.14 -6.34
CA LEU A 146 -3.02 15.10 -7.28
C LEU A 146 -1.67 14.50 -6.94
N ARG A 147 -1.57 13.18 -7.03
CA ARG A 147 -0.29 12.47 -6.95
C ARG A 147 0.48 12.57 -8.24
N VAL A 148 1.74 12.94 -8.10
CA VAL A 148 2.72 12.93 -9.20
C VAL A 148 3.58 11.67 -9.19
N ASN A 149 3.67 11.00 -8.04
CA ASN A 149 4.31 9.69 -7.89
C ASN A 149 3.73 8.93 -6.68
N SER A 150 4.33 7.79 -6.33
CA SER A 150 3.88 6.94 -5.25
C SER A 150 3.94 7.56 -3.85
N THR A 151 4.64 8.68 -3.66
CA THR A 151 4.92 9.29 -2.36
C THR A 151 4.58 10.76 -2.25
N LYS A 152 4.49 11.46 -3.39
CA LYS A 152 4.29 12.90 -3.43
C LYS A 152 2.97 13.23 -4.12
N ALA A 153 2.21 14.10 -3.46
CA ALA A 153 1.03 14.76 -4.00
C ALA A 153 1.14 16.26 -3.77
N PHE A 154 0.60 17.04 -4.70
CA PHE A 154 0.62 18.49 -4.66
C PHE A 154 -0.75 19.04 -5.05
N CYS A 155 -1.00 20.29 -4.65
CA CYS A 155 -2.19 21.01 -5.06
C CYS A 155 -2.02 21.59 -6.48
N PHE A 156 -2.98 21.32 -7.34
CA PHE A 156 -3.01 21.80 -8.72
C PHE A 156 -4.28 22.58 -8.96
N GLN A 157 -4.24 23.58 -9.83
CA GLN A 157 -5.46 24.26 -10.26
C GLN A 157 -6.30 23.32 -11.11
N ASP A 158 -7.49 22.98 -10.64
CA ASP A 158 -8.39 22.06 -11.31
C ASP A 158 -9.08 22.76 -12.48
N CYS A 159 -9.05 22.12 -13.65
CA CYS A 159 -9.78 22.56 -14.83
C CYS A 159 -10.67 21.46 -15.42
N SER A 160 -10.88 20.37 -14.68
CA SER A 160 -11.64 19.20 -15.12
C SER A 160 -13.08 19.53 -15.52
N GLN A 161 -13.67 20.57 -14.93
CA GLN A 161 -15.04 21.03 -15.22
C GLN A 161 -15.09 22.28 -16.10
N ASN A 162 -14.00 23.04 -16.19
CA ASN A 162 -13.96 24.29 -16.94
C ASN A 162 -12.53 24.62 -17.40
N GLU A 163 -12.26 24.38 -18.68
CA GLU A 163 -10.94 24.61 -19.29
C GLU A 163 -10.55 26.09 -19.33
N SER A 164 -11.52 27.01 -19.38
CA SER A 164 -11.26 28.45 -19.49
C SER A 164 -10.57 29.05 -18.26
N VAL A 165 -10.61 28.34 -17.12
CA VAL A 165 -9.92 28.73 -15.88
C VAL A 165 -8.41 28.86 -16.10
N CYS A 166 -7.83 28.08 -17.01
CA CYS A 166 -6.39 28.14 -17.28
C CYS A 166 -6.00 29.36 -18.11
N ALA A 167 -6.87 29.85 -18.99
CA ALA A 167 -6.56 30.97 -19.90
C ALA A 167 -6.25 32.29 -19.15
N ALA A 168 -6.70 32.43 -17.90
CA ALA A 168 -6.44 33.59 -17.06
C ALA A 168 -5.03 33.57 -16.40
N ASN A 169 -4.30 32.46 -16.50
CA ASN A 169 -3.02 32.30 -15.82
C ASN A 169 -1.89 33.06 -16.53
N THR A 170 -1.15 33.87 -15.77
CA THR A 170 -0.02 34.66 -16.28
C THR A 170 1.35 33.98 -16.07
N ASP A 171 1.39 32.88 -15.32
CA ASP A 171 2.60 32.09 -15.03
C ASP A 171 2.91 31.02 -16.10
N GLY A 172 2.14 31.03 -17.20
CA GLY A 172 2.27 30.10 -18.32
C GLY A 172 1.52 28.78 -18.14
N ARG A 173 0.77 28.58 -17.04
CA ARG A 173 -0.14 27.43 -16.90
C ARG A 173 -1.46 27.67 -17.64
N ASP A 174 -1.36 27.98 -18.92
CA ASP A 174 -2.46 28.45 -19.77
C ASP A 174 -3.32 27.33 -20.39
N THR A 175 -2.87 26.08 -20.26
CA THR A 175 -3.49 24.93 -20.93
C THR A 175 -4.15 23.99 -19.93
N CYS A 176 -5.40 23.60 -20.19
CA CYS A 176 -6.05 22.52 -19.43
C CYS A 176 -5.54 21.16 -19.91
N HIS A 177 -4.68 20.52 -19.11
CA HIS A 177 -4.00 19.29 -19.48
C HIS A 177 -4.60 18.09 -18.74
N GLN A 178 -5.12 17.12 -19.49
CA GLN A 178 -5.61 15.87 -18.92
C GLN A 178 -4.46 14.99 -18.45
N VAL A 179 -4.49 14.67 -17.15
CA VAL A 179 -3.44 13.91 -16.45
C VAL A 179 -3.90 12.51 -16.04
N GLY A 180 -5.21 12.23 -16.09
CA GLY A 180 -5.72 10.91 -15.71
C GLY A 180 -7.24 10.81 -15.74
N TRP A 181 -7.72 9.82 -14.99
CA TRP A 181 -9.13 9.51 -14.79
C TRP A 181 -9.37 9.13 -13.33
N SER A 182 -10.52 9.52 -12.78
CA SER A 182 -10.94 9.16 -11.43
C SER A 182 -11.50 7.73 -11.36
N LYS A 183 -11.66 7.22 -10.13
CA LYS A 183 -12.35 5.95 -9.88
C LYS A 183 -13.82 5.98 -10.34
N GLN A 184 -14.42 7.17 -10.44
CA GLN A 184 -15.78 7.43 -10.94
C GLN A 184 -15.82 7.65 -12.46
N ASN A 185 -14.74 7.31 -13.19
CA ASN A 185 -14.66 7.45 -14.64
C ASN A 185 -14.82 8.89 -15.14
N GLN A 186 -14.34 9.87 -14.37
CA GLN A 186 -14.28 11.28 -14.79
C GLN A 186 -12.87 11.63 -15.20
N ALA A 187 -12.70 12.39 -16.29
CA ALA A 187 -11.39 12.90 -16.67
C ALA A 187 -10.85 13.84 -15.59
N ILE A 188 -9.57 13.69 -15.26
CA ILE A 188 -8.86 14.58 -14.34
C ILE A 188 -7.94 15.45 -15.17
N SER A 189 -8.16 16.76 -15.11
CA SER A 189 -7.40 17.76 -15.85
C SER A 189 -6.98 18.91 -14.95
N ILE A 190 -5.77 19.42 -15.18
CA ILE A 190 -5.19 20.50 -14.40
C ILE A 190 -4.63 21.59 -15.31
N CYS A 191 -4.57 22.83 -14.83
CA CYS A 191 -3.87 23.89 -15.55
C CYS A 191 -2.36 23.65 -15.51
N ALA A 192 -1.78 23.57 -16.71
CA ALA A 192 -0.40 23.18 -16.92
C ALA A 192 0.29 24.07 -17.95
N LYS A 193 1.60 24.20 -17.79
CA LYS A 193 2.52 24.76 -18.78
C LYS A 193 3.01 23.63 -19.67
N LEU A 194 2.78 23.76 -20.98
CA LEU A 194 3.28 22.78 -21.95
C LEU A 194 4.68 23.16 -22.44
N SER A 195 5.64 22.31 -22.11
CA SER A 195 7.04 22.42 -22.47
C SER A 195 7.33 21.79 -23.83
N LYS A 196 8.21 22.45 -24.58
CA LYS A 196 8.71 22.02 -25.90
C LYS A 196 9.88 21.05 -25.74
N LYS A 197 10.38 20.55 -26.86
CA LYS A 197 11.54 19.65 -26.87
C LYS A 197 12.74 20.31 -26.19
N ASP A 198 13.44 19.54 -25.37
CA ASP A 198 14.61 19.91 -24.56
C ASP A 198 14.34 20.90 -23.40
N GLU A 199 13.11 21.42 -23.26
CA GLU A 199 12.70 22.24 -22.12
C GLU A 199 12.46 21.39 -20.85
N LEU A 200 12.46 22.05 -19.69
CA LEU A 200 12.28 21.41 -18.39
C LEU A 200 10.82 21.00 -18.16
N CYS A 201 10.62 19.75 -17.78
CA CYS A 201 9.35 19.24 -17.28
C CYS A 201 9.46 18.94 -15.78
N ASP A 202 8.46 19.38 -15.04
CA ASP A 202 8.31 19.14 -13.61
C ASP A 202 6.84 19.06 -13.26
N ALA A 203 6.35 17.83 -13.10
CA ALA A 203 4.96 17.58 -12.72
C ALA A 203 4.61 18.23 -11.38
N GLN A 204 5.58 18.48 -10.47
CA GLN A 204 5.31 19.16 -9.19
C GLN A 204 4.95 20.64 -9.37
N GLN A 205 5.36 21.24 -10.48
CA GLN A 205 5.17 22.65 -10.82
C GLN A 205 4.18 22.84 -11.98
N SER A 206 3.35 21.83 -12.26
CA SER A 206 2.47 21.77 -13.43
C SER A 206 3.17 21.98 -14.79
N SER A 207 4.45 21.64 -14.94
CA SER A 207 5.14 21.70 -16.24
C SER A 207 5.18 20.31 -16.87
N TYR A 208 4.46 20.15 -17.98
CA TYR A 208 4.31 18.88 -18.71
C TYR A 208 4.82 19.01 -20.14
N CYS A 209 5.25 17.90 -20.74
CA CYS A 209 5.67 17.92 -22.13
C CYS A 209 4.48 17.99 -23.09
N THR A 210 4.67 18.61 -24.24
CA THR A 210 3.62 18.73 -25.26
C THR A 210 3.14 17.35 -25.73
N ARG A 211 1.82 17.09 -25.62
CA ARG A 211 1.17 15.86 -26.09
C ARG A 211 0.44 16.10 -27.42
N ASN A 212 1.01 15.62 -28.52
CA ASN A 212 0.42 15.69 -29.86
C ASN A 212 0.80 14.43 -30.65
N LYS A 213 -0.12 13.85 -31.44
CA LYS A 213 0.16 12.67 -32.28
C LYS A 213 1.36 12.85 -33.21
N ASN A 214 1.59 14.05 -33.73
CA ASN A 214 2.64 14.32 -34.71
C ASN A 214 3.97 14.80 -34.10
N ALA A 215 3.96 15.18 -32.82
CA ALA A 215 5.11 15.77 -32.13
C ALA A 215 5.05 15.47 -30.63
N HIS A 216 4.84 14.19 -30.29
CA HIS A 216 4.69 13.79 -28.90
C HIS A 216 6.02 13.90 -28.17
N LEU A 217 5.98 14.48 -26.98
CA LEU A 217 7.11 14.62 -26.10
C LEU A 217 6.82 13.94 -24.76
N VAL A 218 7.83 13.27 -24.20
CA VAL A 218 7.77 12.57 -22.91
C VAL A 218 8.78 13.19 -21.95
N CYS A 219 8.42 13.29 -20.67
CA CYS A 219 9.32 13.80 -19.63
C CYS A 219 10.33 12.73 -19.20
N LYS A 220 11.59 12.85 -19.60
CA LYS A 220 12.67 11.93 -19.25
C LYS A 220 13.78 12.69 -18.52
N LYS A 221 14.05 12.30 -17.27
CA LYS A 221 15.05 12.95 -16.40
C LYS A 221 14.87 14.48 -16.28
N GLY A 222 13.62 14.92 -16.17
CA GLY A 222 13.26 16.34 -16.01
C GLY A 222 13.33 17.18 -17.30
N ARG A 223 13.49 16.55 -18.47
CA ARG A 223 13.45 17.23 -19.78
C ARG A 223 12.50 16.56 -20.75
N CYS A 224 11.91 17.34 -21.64
CA CYS A 224 11.04 16.83 -22.69
C CYS A 224 11.86 16.29 -23.86
N VAL A 225 11.74 14.99 -24.11
CA VAL A 225 12.38 14.31 -25.25
C VAL A 225 11.33 13.82 -26.23
N SER A 226 11.72 13.57 -27.48
CA SER A 226 10.83 12.98 -28.48
C SER A 226 10.32 11.61 -28.02
N GLY A 227 9.02 11.38 -28.14
CA GLY A 227 8.35 10.13 -27.77
C GLY A 227 7.33 9.71 -28.83
N THR A 228 6.72 8.54 -28.62
CA THR A 228 5.59 8.05 -29.42
C THR A 228 4.35 7.99 -28.54
N LEU A 229 3.24 8.56 -29.01
CA LEU A 229 1.96 8.46 -28.30
C LEU A 229 1.22 7.22 -28.82
N CYS A 230 0.97 6.25 -27.96
CA CYS A 230 0.12 5.12 -28.30
C CYS A 230 -1.34 5.40 -27.95
N ASP A 231 -2.21 5.32 -28.97
CA ASP A 231 -3.61 5.70 -28.87
C ASP A 231 -4.58 4.52 -29.05
N TYR A 232 -4.12 3.28 -28.86
CA TYR A 232 -4.93 2.06 -28.91
C TYR A 232 -4.45 1.00 -27.89
N THR A 233 -5.28 -0.01 -27.61
CA THR A 233 -4.95 -1.08 -26.66
C THR A 233 -3.95 -2.10 -27.23
N GLY A 234 -3.02 -2.57 -26.40
CA GLY A 234 -2.10 -3.65 -26.75
C GLY A 234 -0.79 -3.24 -27.42
N CYS A 235 -0.60 -1.96 -27.77
CA CYS A 235 0.72 -1.46 -28.14
C CYS A 235 1.71 -1.61 -26.97
N ALA A 236 3.00 -1.72 -27.29
CA ALA A 236 4.04 -1.75 -26.28
C ALA A 236 4.23 -0.35 -25.70
N CYS A 237 4.33 -0.25 -24.38
CA CYS A 237 4.70 0.95 -23.66
C CYS A 237 5.84 0.60 -22.71
N ASP A 238 6.93 1.36 -22.78
CA ASP A 238 8.11 1.17 -21.96
C ASP A 238 8.96 2.45 -22.02
N ASP A 239 9.36 2.97 -20.86
CA ASP A 239 10.23 4.14 -20.73
C ASP A 239 11.68 3.84 -21.19
N ALA A 240 12.04 2.55 -21.28
CA ALA A 240 13.32 2.07 -21.78
C ALA A 240 13.43 2.08 -23.30
N GLN A 241 12.31 2.19 -24.04
CA GLN A 241 12.36 2.31 -25.51
C GLN A 241 12.96 3.66 -25.93
N ASP A 242 13.55 3.67 -27.12
CA ASP A 242 14.07 4.86 -27.78
C ASP A 242 13.49 4.95 -29.20
N PRO A 243 12.53 5.86 -29.46
CA PRO A 243 11.96 6.83 -28.52
C PRO A 243 11.02 6.17 -27.48
N PRO A 244 10.86 6.76 -26.27
CA PRO A 244 9.92 6.27 -25.26
C PRO A 244 8.47 6.31 -25.77
N VAL A 245 7.64 5.36 -25.32
CA VAL A 245 6.23 5.26 -25.72
C VAL A 245 5.31 5.52 -24.53
N GLU A 246 4.47 6.55 -24.61
CA GLU A 246 3.46 6.89 -23.59
C GLU A 246 2.06 6.47 -24.07
N CYS A 247 1.23 5.95 -23.17
CA CYS A 247 -0.17 5.66 -23.47
C CYS A 247 -1.01 6.95 -23.47
N ASP A 248 -1.94 7.08 -24.42
CA ASP A 248 -2.82 8.24 -24.54
C ASP A 248 -3.87 8.24 -23.43
N VAL A 249 -3.60 9.04 -22.38
CA VAL A 249 -4.51 9.17 -21.24
C VAL A 249 -5.87 9.75 -21.66
N SER A 250 -5.97 10.52 -22.74
CA SER A 250 -7.27 11.06 -23.22
C SER A 250 -8.21 9.96 -23.70
N LYS A 251 -7.64 8.82 -24.12
CA LYS A 251 -8.37 7.59 -24.46
C LYS A 251 -8.45 6.61 -23.29
N LYS A 252 -8.16 7.06 -22.08
CA LYS A 252 -8.18 6.26 -20.85
C LYS A 252 -7.21 5.07 -20.91
N LEU A 253 -6.09 5.25 -21.63
CA LEU A 253 -5.06 4.23 -21.75
C LEU A 253 -3.97 4.43 -20.71
N VAL A 254 -3.55 3.35 -20.07
CA VAL A 254 -2.45 3.32 -19.09
C VAL A 254 -1.51 2.16 -19.38
N CYS A 255 -0.22 2.32 -19.07
CA CYS A 255 0.77 1.27 -19.25
C CYS A 255 0.69 0.28 -18.09
N ASN A 256 0.34 -0.98 -18.37
CA ASN A 256 0.26 -2.01 -17.35
C ASN A 256 1.62 -2.65 -17.02
N ALA A 257 1.65 -3.52 -16.02
CA ALA A 257 2.84 -4.25 -15.60
C ALA A 257 3.48 -5.17 -16.65
N SER A 258 2.79 -5.44 -17.77
CA SER A 258 3.31 -6.20 -18.92
C SER A 258 3.89 -5.30 -20.02
N GLY A 259 3.99 -3.99 -19.80
CA GLY A 259 4.45 -3.02 -20.79
C GLY A 259 3.47 -2.88 -21.96
N ARG A 260 2.16 -2.93 -21.69
CA ARG A 260 1.12 -2.77 -22.71
C ARG A 260 0.12 -1.69 -22.31
N CYS A 261 -0.27 -0.83 -23.28
CA CYS A 261 -1.36 0.11 -23.05
C CYS A 261 -2.69 -0.62 -22.97
N VAL A 262 -3.44 -0.37 -21.91
CA VAL A 262 -4.76 -0.95 -21.65
C VAL A 262 -5.72 0.12 -21.17
N GLU A 263 -7.02 -0.08 -21.40
CA GLU A 263 -8.03 0.84 -20.88
C GLU A 263 -8.13 0.71 -19.35
N GLY A 264 -7.91 1.79 -18.61
CA GLY A 264 -7.97 1.80 -17.16
C GLY A 264 -7.48 3.09 -16.53
N ILE A 265 -7.19 3.03 -15.24
CA ILE A 265 -6.60 4.12 -14.47
C ILE A 265 -5.23 3.71 -13.94
N ARG A 266 -4.33 4.68 -13.77
CA ARG A 266 -2.99 4.43 -13.27
C ARG A 266 -3.06 4.27 -11.76
N ALA A 267 -2.59 3.13 -11.27
CA ALA A 267 -2.31 2.93 -9.85
C ALA A 267 -0.83 3.28 -9.56
N TYR A 268 -0.54 3.78 -8.37
CA TYR A 268 0.83 3.93 -7.87
C TYR A 268 1.19 2.79 -6.91
N GLU A 269 2.48 2.67 -6.56
CA GLU A 269 2.89 1.79 -5.47
C GLU A 269 2.08 2.08 -4.20
N GLY A 270 1.55 1.04 -3.58
CA GLY A 270 0.64 1.06 -2.43
C GLY A 270 -0.84 1.15 -2.78
N ASP A 271 -1.21 1.48 -4.02
CA ASP A 271 -2.61 1.70 -4.40
C ASP A 271 -3.31 0.39 -4.67
N GLU A 272 -4.63 0.39 -4.48
CA GLU A 272 -5.46 -0.74 -4.88
C GLU A 272 -5.34 -1.01 -6.38
N CYS A 273 -5.12 -2.28 -6.70
CA CYS A 273 -5.17 -2.81 -8.04
C CYS A 273 -6.18 -3.95 -8.06
N THR A 274 -6.93 -4.07 -9.15
CA THR A 274 -7.97 -5.11 -9.22
C THR A 274 -8.39 -5.38 -10.65
N THR A 275 -8.85 -6.62 -10.87
CA THR A 275 -9.42 -7.07 -12.14
C THR A 275 -10.94 -6.85 -12.21
N THR A 276 -11.59 -6.50 -11.11
CA THR A 276 -13.07 -6.48 -11.01
C THR A 276 -13.69 -5.09 -11.09
N LEU A 277 -12.98 -4.02 -10.72
CA LEU A 277 -13.51 -2.66 -10.81
C LEU A 277 -13.51 -2.15 -12.26
N SER A 278 -14.46 -1.28 -12.60
CA SER A 278 -14.45 -0.53 -13.85
C SER A 278 -14.61 0.96 -13.51
N PRO A 279 -13.63 1.82 -13.84
CA PRO A 279 -12.40 1.53 -14.58
C PRO A 279 -11.37 0.75 -13.75
N ARG A 280 -10.58 -0.11 -14.42
CA ARG A 280 -9.60 -0.99 -13.77
C ARG A 280 -8.32 -0.22 -13.40
N PRO A 281 -7.90 -0.22 -12.12
CA PRO A 281 -6.59 0.30 -11.74
C PRO A 281 -5.47 -0.68 -12.11
N TYR A 282 -4.48 -0.20 -12.88
CA TYR A 282 -3.33 -0.98 -13.31
C TYR A 282 -2.05 -0.50 -12.65
N CYS A 283 -1.28 -1.48 -12.14
CA CYS A 283 0.08 -1.22 -11.67
C CYS A 283 0.99 -0.85 -12.85
N PRO A 284 1.94 0.08 -12.63
CA PRO A 284 2.88 0.47 -13.66
C PRO A 284 3.88 -0.66 -13.92
N ALA A 285 4.74 -0.45 -14.92
CA ALA A 285 5.90 -1.31 -15.16
C ALA A 285 6.72 -1.50 -13.86
N GLU A 286 7.40 -2.65 -13.76
CA GLU A 286 8.18 -3.07 -12.58
C GLU A 286 7.39 -3.28 -11.29
N HIS A 287 6.06 -3.18 -11.33
CA HIS A 287 5.19 -3.45 -10.18
C HIS A 287 4.38 -4.74 -10.40
N LEU A 288 3.82 -5.25 -9.31
CA LEU A 288 2.93 -6.40 -9.28
C LEU A 288 1.65 -6.00 -8.59
N CYS A 289 0.53 -6.53 -9.07
CA CYS A 289 -0.70 -6.49 -8.31
C CYS A 289 -0.71 -7.67 -7.34
N VAL A 290 -0.52 -7.40 -6.05
CA VAL A 290 -0.34 -8.43 -5.01
C VAL A 290 -1.55 -8.44 -4.09
N GLY A 291 -2.23 -9.58 -4.02
CA GLY A 291 -3.34 -9.82 -3.11
C GLY A 291 -2.88 -10.20 -1.71
N PHE A 292 -3.51 -9.62 -0.68
CA PHE A 292 -3.15 -9.85 0.71
C PHE A 292 -4.12 -10.78 1.43
N GLY A 293 -3.81 -12.08 1.48
CA GLY A 293 -4.58 -13.08 2.23
C GLY A 293 -5.93 -13.46 1.60
N GLN A 294 -6.55 -14.54 2.10
CA GLN A 294 -7.89 -14.97 1.65
C GLN A 294 -9.01 -14.05 2.18
N SER A 295 -8.68 -13.25 3.19
CA SER A 295 -9.63 -12.57 4.04
C SER A 295 -9.66 -11.05 3.78
N VAL A 296 -8.53 -10.46 3.35
CA VAL A 296 -8.47 -9.09 2.84
C VAL A 296 -8.49 -9.16 1.31
N LYS A 297 -9.67 -8.96 0.69
CA LYS A 297 -9.79 -8.92 -0.79
C LYS A 297 -9.26 -7.60 -1.36
N VAL A 298 -8.11 -7.14 -0.88
CA VAL A 298 -7.40 -6.00 -1.43
C VAL A 298 -6.15 -6.53 -2.10
N SER A 299 -5.97 -6.15 -3.35
CA SER A 299 -4.67 -6.28 -3.99
C SER A 299 -4.10 -4.88 -4.14
N VAL A 300 -2.81 -4.72 -3.90
CA VAL A 300 -2.14 -3.43 -4.07
C VAL A 300 -0.95 -3.55 -5.02
N CYS A 301 -0.60 -2.43 -5.65
CA CYS A 301 0.59 -2.36 -6.47
C CYS A 301 1.84 -2.35 -5.60
N MET A 302 2.69 -3.36 -5.74
CA MET A 302 3.97 -3.46 -5.04
C MET A 302 5.11 -3.43 -6.03
N LYS A 303 6.20 -2.73 -5.70
CA LYS A 303 7.42 -2.79 -6.50
C LYS A 303 8.00 -4.20 -6.45
N ARG A 304 8.36 -4.74 -7.62
CA ARG A 304 9.07 -6.01 -7.75
C ARG A 304 10.45 -5.90 -7.12
N CYS A 305 10.89 -6.97 -6.47
CA CYS A 305 12.23 -7.06 -5.96
C CYS A 305 12.82 -8.46 -6.16
N GLN A 306 14.14 -8.54 -6.22
CA GLN A 306 14.85 -9.80 -6.33
C GLN A 306 15.14 -10.33 -4.92
N ILE A 307 14.58 -11.50 -4.58
CA ILE A 307 14.69 -12.10 -3.23
C ILE A 307 16.14 -12.43 -2.88
N ASN A 308 16.95 -12.81 -3.86
CA ASN A 308 18.39 -13.07 -3.71
C ASN A 308 19.23 -11.79 -3.56
N ASN A 309 18.63 -10.61 -3.76
CA ASN A 309 19.29 -9.32 -3.54
C ASN A 309 18.36 -8.32 -2.81
N PRO A 310 18.00 -8.62 -1.56
CA PRO A 310 16.87 -7.99 -0.88
C PRO A 310 17.13 -6.54 -0.45
N LEU A 311 18.40 -6.15 -0.28
CA LEU A 311 18.80 -4.81 0.19
C LEU A 311 18.87 -3.79 -0.95
N THR A 312 19.31 -4.19 -2.15
CA THR A 312 19.39 -3.24 -3.29
C THR A 312 18.08 -3.13 -4.05
N SER A 313 17.27 -4.19 -4.08
CA SER A 313 16.05 -4.21 -4.90
C SER A 313 14.95 -3.26 -4.41
N CYS A 314 14.92 -2.98 -3.10
CA CYS A 314 13.98 -2.02 -2.48
C CYS A 314 14.67 -0.74 -2.01
N SER A 315 15.89 -0.48 -2.48
CA SER A 315 16.71 0.67 -2.07
C SER A 315 16.16 2.03 -2.49
N HIS A 316 15.09 2.07 -3.30
CA HIS A 316 14.38 3.31 -3.58
C HIS A 316 13.81 3.95 -2.31
N ARG A 317 13.72 3.19 -1.20
CA ARG A 317 13.33 3.67 0.13
C ARG A 317 14.09 2.93 1.25
N SER A 318 14.67 3.68 2.19
CA SER A 318 15.53 3.13 3.25
C SER A 318 14.81 2.22 4.26
N ASN A 319 13.49 2.35 4.39
CA ASN A 319 12.65 1.57 5.29
C ASN A 319 11.89 0.43 4.58
N PHE A 320 12.27 0.08 3.35
CA PHE A 320 11.64 -1.01 2.61
C PHE A 320 12.55 -2.25 2.56
N ILE A 321 11.94 -3.43 2.60
CA ILE A 321 12.62 -4.72 2.50
C ILE A 321 11.94 -5.61 1.47
N CYS A 322 12.73 -6.36 0.71
CA CYS A 322 12.21 -7.36 -0.20
C CYS A 322 11.73 -8.60 0.57
N ARG A 323 10.48 -9.02 0.34
CA ARG A 323 9.95 -10.28 0.85
C ARG A 323 9.41 -11.14 -0.29
N GLU A 324 9.60 -12.43 -0.15
CA GLU A 324 9.03 -13.42 -1.05
C GLU A 324 7.50 -13.46 -0.90
N LEU A 325 6.83 -13.36 -2.04
CA LEU A 325 5.39 -13.58 -2.19
C LEU A 325 5.14 -15.03 -2.59
N ALA A 326 3.87 -15.44 -2.60
CA ALA A 326 3.48 -16.69 -3.22
C ALA A 326 4.05 -16.77 -4.65
N ASN A 327 4.69 -17.89 -4.99
CA ASN A 327 5.36 -18.20 -6.26
C ASN A 327 6.81 -17.67 -6.44
N GLY A 328 7.52 -17.32 -5.37
CA GLY A 328 8.95 -16.99 -5.46
C GLY A 328 9.25 -15.62 -6.08
N ILE A 329 8.24 -14.77 -6.19
CA ILE A 329 8.38 -13.39 -6.67
C ILE A 329 8.53 -12.47 -5.47
N GLY A 330 9.50 -11.56 -5.48
CA GLY A 330 9.68 -10.61 -4.37
C GLY A 330 8.81 -9.35 -4.52
N GLY A 331 8.26 -8.86 -3.41
CA GLY A 331 7.63 -7.54 -3.28
C GLY A 331 8.31 -6.67 -2.21
N CYS A 332 8.38 -5.37 -2.42
CA CYS A 332 8.92 -4.41 -1.46
C CYS A 332 7.90 -4.03 -0.38
N TYR A 333 8.24 -4.27 0.88
CA TYR A 333 7.41 -3.96 2.05
C TYR A 333 8.04 -2.89 2.90
N GLN A 334 7.26 -1.91 3.35
CA GLN A 334 7.70 -1.03 4.43
C GLN A 334 7.81 -1.83 5.72
N ARG A 335 8.97 -1.77 6.37
CA ARG A 335 9.25 -2.41 7.68
C ARG A 335 9.37 -1.37 8.79
N ASN A 336 9.40 -1.85 10.03
CA ASN A 336 9.67 -1.06 11.23
C ASN A 336 8.66 0.08 11.45
N CYS A 337 7.43 -0.10 10.99
CA CYS A 337 6.34 0.73 11.47
C CYS A 337 6.10 0.42 12.96
N LYS A 338 5.61 1.40 13.71
CA LYS A 338 5.09 1.25 15.08
C LYS A 338 3.58 1.40 15.09
N THR A 339 3.10 2.36 14.30
CA THR A 339 1.69 2.66 14.11
C THR A 339 1.31 2.64 12.64
N GLN A 340 0.00 2.61 12.36
CA GLN A 340 -0.53 2.78 11.00
C GLN A 340 -0.13 4.13 10.37
N ASP A 341 0.12 5.16 11.18
CA ASP A 341 0.45 6.50 10.68
C ASP A 341 1.88 6.56 10.17
N ASP A 342 2.75 5.63 10.61
CA ASP A 342 4.08 5.43 10.03
C ASP A 342 4.00 4.90 8.61
N CYS A 343 2.88 4.28 8.21
CA CYS A 343 2.72 3.71 6.89
C CYS A 343 2.64 4.80 5.82
N GLN A 344 3.58 4.72 4.87
CA GLN A 344 3.74 5.71 3.82
C GLN A 344 2.57 5.68 2.82
N HIS A 345 1.95 4.52 2.66
CA HIS A 345 0.78 4.30 1.82
C HIS A 345 -0.48 4.38 2.68
N GLN A 346 -1.39 5.30 2.34
CA GLN A 346 -2.57 5.60 3.16
C GLN A 346 -3.91 5.42 2.43
N ASP A 347 -3.90 5.21 1.11
CA ASP A 347 -5.10 4.83 0.33
C ASP A 347 -4.76 3.70 -0.67
N PRO A 348 -5.27 2.46 -0.46
CA PRO A 348 -6.11 2.05 0.67
C PRO A 348 -5.35 2.17 2.00
N ALA A 349 -6.10 2.25 3.10
CA ALA A 349 -5.49 2.31 4.43
C ALA A 349 -4.54 1.13 4.64
N HIS A 350 -3.38 1.40 5.27
CA HIS A 350 -2.44 0.37 5.69
C HIS A 350 -2.37 0.34 7.21
N ILE A 351 -2.23 -0.85 7.77
CA ILE A 351 -1.98 -1.05 9.20
C ILE A 351 -0.55 -1.52 9.42
N CYS A 352 -0.01 -1.22 10.59
CA CYS A 352 1.27 -1.75 10.99
C CYS A 352 1.09 -3.11 11.69
N ALA A 353 1.46 -4.20 11.03
CA ALA A 353 1.23 -5.54 11.55
C ALA A 353 2.38 -6.50 11.22
N GLY A 354 2.61 -7.47 12.09
CA GLY A 354 3.67 -8.45 11.96
C GLY A 354 3.55 -9.59 12.95
N ALA A 355 4.33 -10.65 12.77
CA ALA A 355 4.35 -11.81 13.67
C ALA A 355 5.03 -11.50 15.02
N SER A 356 5.85 -10.44 15.08
CA SER A 356 6.57 -10.00 16.29
C SER A 356 6.77 -8.49 16.27
N GLU A 357 7.02 -7.88 17.45
CA GLU A 357 7.36 -6.44 17.57
C GLU A 357 8.60 -6.06 16.74
N SER A 358 9.55 -6.99 16.60
CA SER A 358 10.77 -6.78 15.82
C SER A 358 10.56 -6.85 14.31
N GLU A 359 9.38 -7.25 13.85
CA GLU A 359 9.11 -7.55 12.44
C GLU A 359 7.71 -7.08 12.01
N LEU A 360 7.41 -5.80 12.28
CA LEU A 360 6.18 -5.14 11.85
C LEU A 360 6.33 -4.56 10.44
N PHE A 361 5.28 -4.71 9.64
CA PHE A 361 5.18 -4.22 8.27
C PHE A 361 3.91 -3.42 8.05
N CYS A 362 3.95 -2.51 7.08
CA CYS A 362 2.72 -1.89 6.58
C CYS A 362 2.01 -2.83 5.62
N LEU A 363 0.81 -3.27 6.00
CA LEU A 363 -0.04 -4.16 5.22
C LEU A 363 -1.34 -3.45 4.87
N PRO A 364 -1.86 -3.57 3.63
CA PRO A 364 -3.11 -2.95 3.25
C PRO A 364 -4.29 -3.59 3.97
N VAL A 365 -5.30 -2.78 4.31
CA VAL A 365 -6.59 -3.24 4.84
C VAL A 365 -7.73 -2.95 3.87
N SER A 366 -8.79 -3.75 3.97
CA SER A 366 -9.99 -3.61 3.15
C SER A 366 -10.69 -2.28 3.46
N PRO A 367 -10.85 -1.36 2.49
CA PRO A 367 -11.60 -0.12 2.72
C PRO A 367 -13.11 -0.38 2.84
N THR A 368 -13.59 -1.52 2.35
CA THR A 368 -15.01 -1.85 2.19
C THR A 368 -15.71 -2.41 3.43
N GLY A 369 -15.04 -2.46 4.58
CA GLY A 369 -15.72 -2.88 5.79
C GLY A 369 -16.75 -1.85 6.25
N THR A 370 -17.88 -2.33 6.75
CA THR A 370 -18.95 -1.50 7.30
C THR A 370 -19.07 -1.62 8.81
N ARG A 371 -18.37 -2.58 9.41
CA ARG A 371 -18.47 -2.86 10.85
C ARG A 371 -17.68 -1.86 11.65
N GLU A 372 -18.36 -1.24 12.60
CA GLU A 372 -17.79 -0.24 13.50
C GLU A 372 -17.08 -0.92 14.68
N PHE A 373 -16.43 -0.12 15.53
CA PHE A 373 -15.66 -0.63 16.66
C PHE A 373 -16.50 -1.50 17.60
N GLY A 374 -15.97 -2.66 18.00
CA GLY A 374 -16.60 -3.65 18.87
C GLY A 374 -17.68 -4.50 18.23
N GLU A 375 -18.08 -4.21 16.99
CA GLU A 375 -19.01 -5.07 16.28
C GLU A 375 -18.37 -6.40 15.89
N LEU A 376 -19.20 -7.43 15.81
CA LEU A 376 -18.78 -8.74 15.33
C LEU A 376 -18.30 -8.65 13.89
N CYS A 377 -17.14 -9.23 13.63
CA CYS A 377 -16.55 -9.28 12.32
C CYS A 377 -16.20 -10.69 11.90
N ASN A 378 -16.10 -10.90 10.60
CA ASN A 378 -15.62 -12.13 10.00
C ASN A 378 -14.89 -11.76 8.72
N ASN A 379 -13.57 -11.98 8.69
CA ASN A 379 -12.77 -11.55 7.54
C ASN A 379 -13.13 -12.30 6.23
N ALA A 380 -13.75 -13.49 6.32
CA ALA A 380 -14.22 -14.23 5.15
C ALA A 380 -15.53 -13.66 4.56
N ASP A 381 -16.35 -12.97 5.37
CA ASP A 381 -17.63 -12.39 4.95
C ASP A 381 -17.47 -10.88 4.66
N PRO A 382 -17.61 -10.41 3.40
CA PRO A 382 -17.47 -9.01 3.06
C PRO A 382 -18.44 -8.08 3.80
N ASN A 383 -19.61 -8.57 4.22
CA ASN A 383 -20.61 -7.78 4.96
C ASN A 383 -20.35 -7.72 6.48
N LYS A 384 -19.30 -8.40 6.94
CA LYS A 384 -18.86 -8.42 8.35
C LYS A 384 -17.40 -8.00 8.48
N ARG A 385 -16.90 -7.18 7.56
CA ARG A 385 -15.55 -6.61 7.65
C ARG A 385 -15.55 -5.32 8.44
N CYS A 386 -14.48 -5.11 9.18
CA CYS A 386 -14.25 -3.89 9.93
C CYS A 386 -13.96 -2.73 8.99
N LYS A 387 -14.62 -1.60 9.26
CA LYS A 387 -14.38 -0.33 8.58
C LYS A 387 -12.97 0.14 8.89
N ALA A 388 -12.23 0.61 7.89
CA ALA A 388 -10.90 1.18 8.12
C ALA A 388 -10.98 2.39 9.09
N PRO A 389 -9.99 2.58 9.99
CA PRO A 389 -8.75 1.80 10.15
C PRO A 389 -8.88 0.59 11.08
N LEU A 390 -10.09 0.19 11.46
CA LEU A 390 -10.32 -0.95 12.33
C LEU A 390 -9.97 -2.25 11.62
N PHE A 391 -9.55 -3.25 12.40
CA PHE A 391 -9.32 -4.61 11.90
C PHE A 391 -10.01 -5.62 12.79
N CYS A 392 -10.29 -6.77 12.18
CA CYS A 392 -10.98 -7.86 12.83
C CYS A 392 -9.99 -8.74 13.59
N ILE A 393 -10.02 -8.69 14.92
CA ILE A 393 -9.24 -9.60 15.75
C ILE A 393 -10.05 -10.86 16.05
N THR A 394 -9.52 -12.02 15.66
CA THR A 394 -10.14 -13.33 15.89
C THR A 394 -9.34 -14.10 16.94
N GLY A 395 -10.03 -14.76 17.86
CA GLY A 395 -9.37 -15.71 18.76
C GLY A 395 -8.82 -16.94 18.02
N PRO A 396 -7.88 -17.69 18.62
CA PRO A 396 -7.36 -18.92 18.04
C PRO A 396 -8.47 -19.90 17.66
N GLY A 397 -8.49 -20.36 16.40
CA GLY A 397 -9.50 -21.31 15.90
C GLY A 397 -10.91 -20.73 15.71
N LYS A 398 -11.10 -19.41 15.85
CA LYS A 398 -12.39 -18.74 15.64
C LYS A 398 -12.44 -18.08 14.27
N THR A 399 -13.59 -18.19 13.60
CA THR A 399 -13.87 -17.52 12.31
C THR A 399 -14.45 -16.12 12.49
N ASN A 400 -15.13 -15.89 13.62
CA ASN A 400 -15.64 -14.57 14.00
C ASN A 400 -14.69 -13.91 15.00
N GLY A 401 -14.67 -12.59 14.95
CA GLY A 401 -13.90 -11.72 15.82
C GLY A 401 -14.70 -10.47 16.16
N PHE A 402 -14.01 -9.42 16.59
CA PHE A 402 -14.59 -8.08 16.70
C PHE A 402 -13.66 -7.03 16.09
N CYS A 403 -14.26 -5.90 15.70
CA CYS A 403 -13.51 -4.79 15.16
C CYS A 403 -12.81 -4.00 16.26
N THR A 404 -11.50 -3.83 16.13
CA THR A 404 -10.68 -3.09 17.08
C THR A 404 -9.61 -2.27 16.35
N LEU A 405 -8.88 -1.46 17.11
CA LEU A 405 -7.75 -0.67 16.66
C LEU A 405 -6.51 -1.09 17.46
N GLN A 406 -5.35 -1.09 16.83
CA GLN A 406 -4.08 -1.21 17.54
C GLN A 406 -3.79 0.12 18.24
N CYS A 407 -3.25 0.05 19.44
CA CYS A 407 -3.01 1.22 20.26
C CYS A 407 -1.66 1.14 20.97
N GLU A 408 -1.18 2.30 21.41
CA GLU A 408 0.00 2.43 22.28
C GLU A 408 -0.38 3.07 23.63
N SER A 409 -1.58 3.66 23.70
CA SER A 409 -2.09 4.35 24.89
C SER A 409 -3.62 4.34 24.91
N ASP A 410 -4.18 4.49 26.11
CA ASP A 410 -5.63 4.59 26.32
C ASP A 410 -6.23 5.77 25.57
N THR A 411 -5.52 6.90 25.46
CA THR A 411 -6.00 8.12 24.79
C THR A 411 -6.43 7.86 23.36
N ARG A 412 -5.70 7.01 22.63
CA ARG A 412 -6.04 6.66 21.24
C ARG A 412 -7.35 5.87 21.17
N CYS A 413 -7.59 4.99 22.13
CA CYS A 413 -8.83 4.22 22.22
C CYS A 413 -10.02 5.10 22.62
N GLN A 414 -9.78 6.01 23.56
CA GLN A 414 -10.77 6.96 24.07
C GLN A 414 -11.28 7.93 22.99
N GLY A 415 -10.44 8.23 21.98
CA GLY A 415 -10.87 9.00 20.81
C GLY A 415 -11.93 8.32 19.95
N TYR A 416 -12.07 6.99 20.03
CA TYR A 416 -13.13 6.24 19.36
C TYR A 416 -14.28 5.92 20.32
N ILE A 417 -13.95 5.41 21.52
CA ILE A 417 -14.92 5.08 22.56
C ILE A 417 -14.36 5.48 23.92
N PRO A 418 -14.99 6.40 24.67
CA PRO A 418 -14.45 6.94 25.92
C PRO A 418 -14.10 5.91 27.00
N SER A 419 -14.74 4.74 26.99
CA SER A 419 -14.51 3.64 27.94
C SER A 419 -13.51 2.59 27.47
N ALA A 420 -13.01 2.67 26.24
CA ALA A 420 -12.03 1.72 25.72
C ALA A 420 -10.63 2.00 26.29
N LYS A 421 -9.91 0.94 26.61
CA LYS A 421 -8.52 0.98 27.07
C LYS A 421 -7.61 0.21 26.13
N CYS A 422 -6.36 0.63 26.09
CA CYS A 422 -5.33 -0.05 25.36
C CYS A 422 -4.83 -1.25 26.16
N SER A 423 -5.28 -2.44 25.77
CA SER A 423 -5.04 -3.68 26.51
C SER A 423 -4.18 -4.64 25.71
N LEU A 424 -3.21 -5.26 26.38
CA LEU A 424 -2.31 -6.23 25.79
C LEU A 424 -3.03 -7.58 25.68
N ILE A 425 -3.35 -8.01 24.47
CA ILE A 425 -4.09 -9.27 24.25
C ILE A 425 -3.13 -10.46 24.15
N ASN A 426 -1.87 -10.23 23.77
CA ASN A 426 -0.90 -11.30 23.57
C ASN A 426 0.47 -10.92 24.15
N ASN A 427 0.86 -11.59 25.24
CA ASN A 427 2.17 -11.39 25.91
C ASN A 427 3.37 -11.72 25.01
N THR A 428 3.19 -12.56 24.00
CA THR A 428 4.26 -13.01 23.10
C THR A 428 4.52 -12.00 22.00
N THR A 429 3.46 -11.44 21.39
CA THR A 429 3.61 -10.44 20.32
C THR A 429 3.62 -9.02 20.86
N LYS A 430 3.25 -8.83 22.13
CA LYS A 430 3.09 -7.54 22.84
C LYS A 430 2.23 -6.50 22.12
N VAL A 431 1.50 -6.91 21.09
CA VAL A 431 0.57 -6.02 20.39
C VAL A 431 -0.59 -5.70 21.32
N GLN A 432 -0.82 -4.40 21.49
CA GLN A 432 -1.93 -3.88 22.28
C GLN A 432 -3.07 -3.45 21.37
N PHE A 433 -4.29 -3.70 21.83
CA PHE A 433 -5.51 -3.42 21.09
C PHE A 433 -6.48 -2.66 21.98
N CYS A 434 -7.27 -1.79 21.38
CA CYS A 434 -8.35 -1.11 22.06
C CYS A 434 -9.45 -2.10 22.41
N GLY A 435 -9.77 -2.22 23.69
CA GLY A 435 -10.83 -3.10 24.17
C GLY A 435 -11.52 -2.52 25.39
N TRP A 436 -12.65 -3.12 25.75
CA TRP A 436 -13.28 -2.82 27.03
C TRP A 436 -12.67 -3.70 28.11
N THR A 437 -12.23 -3.07 29.19
CA THR A 437 -11.88 -3.82 30.39
C THR A 437 -13.14 -4.28 31.09
N CYS A 438 -13.15 -5.53 31.56
CA CYS A 438 -14.28 -6.10 32.28
C CYS A 438 -13.81 -6.78 33.57
N SER A 439 -14.65 -6.72 34.60
CA SER A 439 -14.52 -7.52 35.83
C SER A 439 -15.53 -8.66 35.90
N GLY A 440 -16.41 -8.77 34.87
CA GLY A 440 -17.44 -9.79 34.72
C GLY A 440 -18.24 -9.57 33.43
N GLY A 441 -19.16 -10.49 33.10
CA GLY A 441 -19.92 -10.46 31.84
C GLY A 441 -20.80 -9.21 31.63
N ALA A 442 -21.30 -8.61 32.70
CA ALA A 442 -22.16 -7.42 32.63
C ALA A 442 -21.40 -6.12 32.27
N SER A 443 -20.07 -6.12 32.34
CA SER A 443 -19.24 -4.96 32.00
C SER A 443 -18.99 -4.82 30.50
N CYS A 444 -19.40 -5.82 29.71
CA CYS A 444 -19.19 -5.84 28.27
C CYS A 444 -20.42 -5.33 27.52
N PRO A 445 -20.22 -4.66 26.36
CA PRO A 445 -21.30 -4.40 25.41
C PRO A 445 -22.07 -5.69 25.08
N ALA A 446 -23.37 -5.58 24.77
CA ALA A 446 -24.30 -6.72 24.64
C ALA A 446 -23.87 -7.83 23.66
N THR A 447 -22.91 -7.56 22.77
CA THR A 447 -22.36 -8.51 21.78
C THR A 447 -21.05 -9.17 22.21
N LEU A 448 -20.49 -8.79 23.36
CA LEU A 448 -19.20 -9.26 23.85
C LEU A 448 -19.34 -9.94 25.22
N SER A 449 -18.47 -10.89 25.47
CA SER A 449 -18.35 -11.61 26.73
C SER A 449 -16.99 -11.34 27.36
N CYS A 450 -16.96 -11.22 28.68
CA CYS A 450 -15.71 -10.99 29.41
C CYS A 450 -14.84 -12.26 29.38
N GLN A 451 -13.62 -12.17 28.87
CA GLN A 451 -12.60 -13.23 28.98
C GLN A 451 -11.36 -12.65 29.66
N GLY A 452 -11.12 -13.09 30.91
CA GLY A 452 -10.10 -12.48 31.75
C GLY A 452 -10.50 -11.05 32.14
N THR A 453 -9.71 -10.06 31.75
CA THR A 453 -9.95 -8.65 32.03
C THR A 453 -10.44 -7.86 30.82
N VAL A 454 -10.71 -8.51 29.68
CA VAL A 454 -11.07 -7.85 28.42
C VAL A 454 -12.32 -8.49 27.80
N CYS A 455 -13.17 -7.68 27.17
CA CYS A 455 -14.35 -8.14 26.45
C CYS A 455 -13.98 -8.68 25.04
N PHE A 456 -14.45 -9.88 24.72
CA PHE A 456 -14.26 -10.56 23.43
C PHE A 456 -15.60 -10.96 22.81
N ALA A 457 -15.61 -11.19 21.49
CA ALA A 457 -16.70 -11.89 20.84
C ALA A 457 -16.81 -13.34 21.39
N PRO A 458 -18.02 -13.84 21.72
CA PRO A 458 -18.23 -15.18 22.26
C PRO A 458 -17.78 -16.33 21.34
#